data_AF-A0A838SDH7-F1
#
_entry.id   AF-A0A838SDH7-F1
#
_cell.length_a   1.000
_cell.length_b   1.000
_cell.length_c   1.000
_cell.angle_alpha   90.00
_cell.angle_beta   90.00
_cell.angle_gamma   90.00
#
_symmetry.space_group_name_H-M   'P 1'
#
loop_
_entity.id
_entity.type
_entity.pdbx_description
1 polymer ?
#
loop_
_entity_poly.entity_id
_entity_poly.type
_entity_poly.pdbx_seq_one_letter_code
_entity_poly.pdbx_strand_id
1 'polypeptide(L)'
;MFGPITLPFGAKMLFNTVKLKPGITFDQVELAVGEMCMVVKETYGGDKGGFIAGQVFKYSGFVSDEGSLSELKPADDHYAIVTYWSSFEDHEKSHADE
;
A
#
# COMPACT_ATOMS: atom_id res chain seq x y z
N MET A 1 -10.59 -0.47 -7.10
CA MET A 1 -9.78 0.72 -6.81
C MET A 1 -8.98 1.05 -8.06
N PHE A 2 -9.57 1.80 -8.98
CA PHE A 2 -8.91 2.15 -10.26
C PHE A 2 -9.18 3.62 -10.64
N GLY A 3 -9.59 4.42 -9.66
CA GLY A 3 -9.87 5.85 -9.82
C GLY A 3 -9.01 6.67 -8.85
N PRO A 4 -9.07 8.00 -8.96
CA PRO A 4 -8.36 8.88 -8.04
C PRO A 4 -8.75 8.60 -6.59
N ILE A 5 -7.79 8.75 -5.68
CA ILE A 5 -8.00 8.64 -4.24
C ILE A 5 -7.89 10.03 -3.61
N THR A 6 -8.69 10.27 -2.58
CA THR A 6 -8.60 11.47 -1.74
C THR A 6 -8.10 11.04 -0.37
N LEU A 7 -6.96 11.59 0.04
CA LEU A 7 -6.36 11.32 1.34
C LEU A 7 -6.59 12.55 2.25
N PRO A 8 -7.45 12.45 3.27
CA PRO A 8 -7.67 13.56 4.20
C PRO A 8 -6.44 13.79 5.09
N PHE A 9 -6.29 15.03 5.57
CA PHE A 9 -5.28 15.35 6.57
C PHE A 9 -5.43 14.46 7.81
N GLY A 10 -4.30 13.96 8.33
CA GLY A 10 -4.25 13.13 9.53
C GLY A 10 -4.49 11.64 9.31
N ALA A 11 -4.77 11.21 8.08
CA ALA A 11 -4.86 9.79 7.71
C ALA A 11 -3.60 9.02 8.14
N LYS A 12 -3.80 7.78 8.60
CA LYS A 12 -2.73 6.87 8.98
C LYS A 12 -2.29 6.09 7.77
N MET A 13 -1.03 6.30 7.38
CA MET A 13 -0.39 5.57 6.31
C MET A 13 0.36 4.38 6.89
N LEU A 14 0.04 3.19 6.40
CA LEU A 14 0.83 1.99 6.65
C LEU A 14 1.64 1.67 5.40
N PHE A 15 2.94 1.48 5.58
CA PHE A 15 3.89 1.23 4.51
C PHE A 15 4.58 -0.12 4.71
N ASN A 16 4.22 -1.09 3.89
CA ASN A 16 4.74 -2.44 3.97
C ASN A 16 5.64 -2.73 2.77
N THR A 17 6.95 -2.84 3.01
CA THR A 17 7.89 -3.34 2.00
C THR A 17 7.70 -4.84 1.83
N VAL A 18 7.54 -5.29 0.59
CA VAL A 18 7.37 -6.72 0.30
C VAL A 18 8.47 -7.24 -0.61
N LYS A 19 8.90 -8.48 -0.33
CA LYS A 19 9.79 -9.25 -1.19
C LYS A 19 8.99 -10.38 -1.83
N LEU A 20 9.07 -10.49 -3.15
CA LEU A 20 8.32 -11.51 -3.87
C LEU A 20 9.02 -12.87 -3.78
N LYS A 21 8.23 -13.93 -3.65
CA LYS A 21 8.74 -15.30 -3.75
C LYS A 21 9.19 -15.58 -5.20
N PRO A 22 10.14 -16.50 -5.42
CA PRO A 22 10.54 -16.89 -6.77
C PRO A 22 9.34 -17.30 -7.63
N GLY A 23 9.30 -16.80 -8.87
CA GLY A 23 8.23 -17.10 -9.84
C GLY A 23 6.96 -16.25 -9.71
N ILE A 24 6.86 -15.35 -8.71
CA ILE A 24 5.75 -14.41 -8.59
C ILE A 24 6.09 -13.11 -9.32
N THR A 25 5.18 -12.64 -10.19
CA THR A 25 5.34 -11.39 -10.92
C THR A 25 4.68 -10.22 -10.20
N PHE A 26 5.06 -8.99 -10.57
CA PHE A 26 4.43 -7.78 -10.04
C PHE A 26 2.94 -7.73 -10.38
N ASP A 27 2.56 -8.01 -11.63
CA ASP A 27 1.18 -7.93 -12.09
C ASP A 27 0.24 -8.84 -11.30
N GLN A 28 0.73 -10.02 -10.89
CA GLN A 28 -0.01 -10.93 -10.01
C GLN A 28 -0.24 -10.31 -8.62
N VAL A 29 0.76 -9.61 -8.08
CA VAL A 29 0.68 -8.95 -6.78
C VAL A 29 -0.22 -7.73 -6.85
N GLU A 30 -0.08 -6.91 -7.90
CA GLU A 30 -0.91 -5.73 -8.12
C GLU A 30 -2.38 -6.10 -8.20
N LEU A 31 -2.73 -7.13 -8.98
CA LEU A 31 -4.11 -7.61 -9.09
C LEU A 31 -4.63 -8.14 -7.75
N ALA A 32 -3.89 -9.04 -7.10
CA ALA A 32 -4.32 -9.65 -5.84
C ALA A 32 -4.51 -8.61 -4.71
N VAL A 33 -3.61 -7.63 -4.61
CA VAL A 33 -3.75 -6.55 -3.62
C VAL A 33 -4.90 -5.61 -4.01
N GLY A 34 -5.10 -5.34 -5.30
CA GLY A 34 -6.24 -4.57 -5.79
C GLY A 34 -7.59 -5.19 -5.39
N GLU A 35 -7.71 -6.51 -5.54
CA GLU A 35 -8.87 -7.29 -5.11
C GLU A 35 -9.03 -7.27 -3.58
N MET A 36 -7.96 -7.56 -2.84
CA MET A 36 -7.98 -7.51 -1.36
C MET A 36 -8.44 -6.15 -0.86
N CYS A 37 -7.89 -5.06 -1.40
CA CYS A 37 -8.27 -3.71 -0.99
C CYS A 37 -9.71 -3.35 -1.39
N MET A 38 -10.27 -3.96 -2.45
CA MET A 38 -11.69 -3.82 -2.76
C MET A 38 -12.58 -4.47 -1.71
N VAL A 39 -12.24 -5.69 -1.28
CA VAL A 39 -12.94 -6.38 -0.19
C VAL A 39 -12.85 -5.56 1.11
N VAL A 40 -11.65 -5.12 1.49
CA VAL A 40 -11.43 -4.30 2.69
C VAL A 40 -12.23 -3.00 2.61
N LYS A 41 -12.33 -2.37 1.43
CA LYS A 41 -13.16 -1.17 1.26
C LYS A 41 -14.65 -1.45 1.43
N GLU A 42 -15.17 -2.56 0.93
CA GLU A 42 -16.59 -2.90 1.06
C GLU A 42 -16.97 -3.19 2.52
N THR A 43 -16.07 -3.88 3.24
CA THR A 43 -16.24 -4.26 4.63
C THR A 43 -15.99 -3.10 5.60
N TYR A 44 -14.88 -2.38 5.44
CA TYR A 44 -14.36 -1.41 6.41
C TYR A 44 -14.26 0.02 5.88
N GLY A 45 -14.79 0.31 4.70
CA GLY A 45 -14.71 1.64 4.10
C GLY A 45 -15.46 2.71 4.91
N GLY A 46 -14.86 3.90 5.00
CA GLY A 46 -15.47 5.07 5.64
C GLY A 46 -15.77 4.82 7.12
N ASP A 47 -16.98 5.16 7.56
CA ASP A 47 -17.35 5.08 8.99
C ASP A 47 -17.47 3.65 9.53
N LYS A 48 -17.42 2.61 8.68
CA LYS A 48 -17.50 1.20 9.12
C LYS A 48 -16.24 0.70 9.81
N GLY A 49 -15.08 1.15 9.34
CA GLY A 49 -13.79 0.66 9.81
C GLY A 49 -12.60 1.49 9.33
N GLY A 50 -12.85 2.71 8.84
CA GLY A 50 -11.79 3.68 8.60
C GLY A 50 -10.95 3.45 7.37
N PHE A 51 -11.18 2.42 6.55
CA PHE A 51 -10.38 2.21 5.35
C PHE A 51 -10.64 3.32 4.32
N ILE A 52 -9.55 3.93 3.82
CA ILE A 52 -9.59 5.04 2.87
C ILE A 52 -9.18 4.56 1.48
N ALA A 53 -7.98 3.97 1.38
CA ALA A 53 -7.40 3.54 0.11
C ALA A 53 -6.26 2.54 0.30
N GLY A 54 -5.97 1.78 -0.75
CA GLY A 54 -4.77 0.95 -0.88
C GLY A 54 -4.09 1.18 -2.22
N GLN A 55 -2.77 1.06 -2.27
CA GLN A 55 -1.96 1.19 -3.47
C GLN A 55 -0.80 0.19 -3.42
N VAL A 56 -0.38 -0.27 -4.60
CA VAL A 56 0.85 -1.06 -4.77
C VAL A 56 1.83 -0.25 -5.61
N PHE A 57 3.07 -0.19 -5.16
CA PHE A 57 4.15 0.46 -5.88
C PHE A 57 5.23 -0.54 -6.23
N LYS A 58 5.76 -0.42 -7.44
CA LYS A 58 7.00 -1.05 -7.88
C LYS A 58 8.07 0.02 -7.96
N TYR A 59 9.24 -0.26 -7.41
CA TYR A 59 10.40 0.58 -7.61
C TYR A 59 10.74 0.67 -9.11
N SER A 60 10.86 1.89 -9.63
CA SER A 60 11.10 2.15 -11.05
C SER A 60 12.56 2.05 -11.47
N GLY A 61 13.48 1.80 -10.54
CA GLY A 61 14.92 1.80 -10.82
C GLY A 61 15.57 3.18 -10.82
N PHE A 62 14.82 4.25 -10.53
CA PHE A 62 15.32 5.63 -10.52
C PHE A 62 15.28 6.22 -9.11
N VAL A 63 16.39 6.86 -8.72
CA VAL A 63 16.47 7.71 -7.52
C VAL A 63 16.97 9.09 -7.97
N SER A 64 16.36 10.16 -7.47
CA SER A 64 16.79 11.52 -7.77
C SER A 64 18.03 11.88 -6.96
N ASP A 65 19.04 12.41 -7.64
CA ASP A 65 20.25 12.93 -7.01
C ASP A 65 19.94 14.15 -6.14
N GLU A 66 19.12 15.08 -6.63
CA GLU A 66 18.73 16.29 -5.89
C GLU A 66 17.83 15.99 -4.68
N GLY A 67 17.05 14.92 -4.75
CA GLY A 67 16.19 14.47 -3.65
C GLY A 67 16.93 13.63 -2.60
N SER A 68 18.19 13.28 -2.82
CA SER A 68 18.96 12.38 -1.98
C SER A 68 20.07 13.13 -1.24
N LEU A 69 20.28 12.79 0.04
CA LEU A 69 21.35 13.39 0.87
C LEU A 69 22.65 12.59 0.83
N SER A 70 22.65 11.41 0.19
CA SER A 70 23.78 10.48 0.17
C SER A 70 24.00 9.91 -1.21
N GLU A 71 25.21 9.41 -1.48
CA GLU A 71 25.51 8.67 -2.70
C GLU A 71 24.52 7.53 -2.92
N LEU A 72 23.99 7.45 -4.14
CA LEU A 72 23.04 6.44 -4.56
C LEU A 72 23.71 5.06 -4.55
N LYS A 73 23.05 4.10 -3.89
CA LYS A 73 23.43 2.69 -3.98
C LYS A 73 22.49 1.97 -4.94
N PRO A 74 22.99 0.97 -5.68
CA PRO A 74 22.12 0.05 -6.41
C PRO A 74 21.09 -0.53 -5.42
N ALA A 75 19.81 -0.36 -5.73
CA ALA A 75 18.72 -0.93 -4.96
C ALA A 75 18.16 -2.16 -5.69
N ASP A 76 17.91 -3.22 -4.94
CA ASP A 76 17.17 -4.37 -5.45
C ASP A 76 15.75 -3.96 -5.86
N ASP A 77 15.13 -4.76 -6.72
CA ASP A 77 13.70 -4.69 -6.97
C ASP A 77 12.95 -4.80 -5.64
N HIS A 78 12.16 -3.77 -5.32
CA HIS A 78 11.34 -3.74 -4.13
C HIS A 78 9.96 -3.19 -4.46
N TYR A 79 9.01 -3.64 -3.66
CA TYR A 79 7.61 -3.33 -3.81
C TYR A 79 7.08 -2.83 -2.47
N ALA A 80 6.11 -1.92 -2.53
CA ALA A 80 5.45 -1.43 -1.33
C ALA A 80 3.95 -1.57 -1.48
N ILE A 81 3.31 -2.12 -0.45
CA ILE A 81 1.87 -2.04 -0.26
C ILE A 81 1.62 -0.91 0.71
N VAL A 82 0.88 0.10 0.27
CA VAL A 82 0.53 1.26 1.08
C VAL A 82 -0.97 1.29 1.30
N THR A 83 -1.40 1.32 2.55
CA THR A 83 -2.82 1.49 2.90
C THR A 83 -3.01 2.73 3.75
N TYR A 84 -4.19 3.32 3.65
CA TYR A 84 -4.58 4.55 4.33
C TYR A 84 -5.84 4.32 5.14
N TRP A 85 -5.79 4.76 6.40
CA TRP A 85 -6.84 4.54 7.38
C TRP A 85 -7.15 5.80 8.19
N SER A 86 -8.31 5.85 8.83
CA SER A 86 -8.64 6.89 9.81
C SER A 86 -7.83 6.76 11.11
N SER A 87 -7.57 5.52 11.55
CA SER A 87 -6.86 5.18 12.79
C SER A 87 -6.04 3.89 12.64
N PHE A 88 -5.07 3.67 13.53
CA PHE A 88 -4.32 2.40 13.56
C PHE A 88 -5.15 1.30 14.21
N GLU A 89 -6.00 1.66 15.16
CA GLU A 89 -6.88 0.75 15.89
C GLU A 89 -7.89 0.09 14.95
N ASP A 90 -8.47 0.85 14.01
CA ASP A 90 -9.41 0.29 13.03
C ASP A 90 -8.69 -0.58 11.98
N HIS A 91 -7.44 -0.22 11.62
CA HIS A 91 -6.60 -1.12 10.83
C HIS A 91 -6.43 -2.46 11.55
N GLU A 92 -5.96 -2.49 12.80
CA GLU A 92 -5.74 -3.75 13.52
C GLU A 92 -7.02 -4.57 13.70
N LYS A 93 -8.16 -3.92 13.98
CA LYS A 93 -9.46 -4.61 14.07
C LYS A 93 -9.85 -5.30 12.77
N SER A 94 -9.49 -4.74 11.61
CA SER A 94 -9.82 -5.35 10.32
C SER A 94 -9.19 -6.72 10.07
N HIS A 95 -8.13 -7.07 10.83
CA HIS A 95 -7.48 -8.39 10.79
C HIS A 95 -8.14 -9.41 11.73
N ALA A 96 -9.03 -8.97 12.62
CA ALA A 96 -9.65 -9.83 13.63
C ALA A 96 -10.88 -10.58 13.13
N ASP A 97 -11.44 -10.18 11.99
CA ASP A 97 -12.56 -10.88 11.35
C ASP A 97 -12.01 -11.99 10.43
N GLU A 98 -12.45 -13.24 10.65
CA GLU A 98 -12.12 -14.43 9.83
C GLU A 98 -12.91 -14.51 8.52
#